data_AF-A0A660MIL9-F1
#
_entry.id   AF-A0A660MIL9-F1
#
_cell.length_a   1.000
_cell.length_b   1.000
_cell.length_c   1.000
_cell.angle_alpha   90.00
_cell.angle_beta   90.00
_cell.angle_gamma   90.00
#
_symmetry.space_group_name_H-M   'P 1'
#
loop_
_entity.id
_entity.type
_entity.pdbx_description
1 polymer ?
#
loop_
_entity_poly.entity_id
_entity_poly.type
_entity_poly.pdbx_seq_one_letter_code
_entity_poly.pdbx_strand_id
1 'polypeptide(L)'
;MRLWIAAWLAAAAISVAHTEDYELDAPVVTARLYSNEAELVREARVTVKHGAHRLIVSPLLGDNIADVSLSIEGARLTGQGMRPLPAPDTSDPLLKQADAAEQALTITRQTIEDNRDMSRALIQRLQNQNSTVDNVQRQLDALARVREKLLSTEREQQDELKKLQEQLAWQNKGRDSRQYAGIFDIYSDRSGEVTLTLREHTKKAYWQPYSEFSLNSDSGTLDIRAYAQVVQQSGLDWQNSDIALSFAPPDYREQPALQSTTVAIADRTVTSIVGDNAPFSTNTALLNKGGLPAKAAKTGTNDKAATDDVSISGVDFAVKIPGKHSLASSRDRYQLTYWQNRSHTKLYSAAYAWVTSKALLVAEWQQPDGHGFYPGNASFFRDGNRIGNQRLDRPMNANSRQIMSFGEDPHIDVAYSVPPGHVGNGLILRDRLERRQTVTLTNHGKTARNVRLYARLPLSTQPDVSVEAKFAPKPDAENVDNVKGIVLWEKNLAHGDSLRVENGYDIHYPEGKKLIGIE
;
A
#
# COMPACT_ATOMS: atom_id res chain seq x y z
N MET A 1 8.39 -44.56 -54.32
CA MET A 1 9.29 -45.60 -53.78
C MET A 1 10.62 -44.93 -53.45
N ARG A 2 11.04 -44.97 -52.17
CA ARG A 2 12.29 -44.42 -51.57
C ARG A 2 12.36 -42.90 -51.37
N LEU A 3 12.88 -42.33 -50.29
CA LEU A 3 13.03 -42.65 -48.85
C LEU A 3 13.50 -41.30 -48.27
N TRP A 4 12.86 -40.80 -47.22
CA TRP A 4 13.10 -39.47 -46.67
C TRP A 4 14.46 -39.37 -45.99
N ILE A 5 15.12 -38.23 -46.19
CA ILE A 5 16.41 -37.83 -45.62
C ILE A 5 16.25 -37.57 -44.12
N ALA A 6 16.98 -38.34 -43.30
CA ALA A 6 17.16 -38.07 -41.88
C ALA A 6 18.20 -36.95 -41.71
N ALA A 7 17.75 -35.77 -41.29
CA ALA A 7 18.63 -34.68 -40.89
C ALA A 7 19.04 -34.87 -39.42
N TRP A 8 20.32 -35.17 -39.22
CA TRP A 8 21.01 -35.08 -37.94
C TRP A 8 21.04 -33.62 -37.47
N LEU A 9 20.42 -33.32 -36.34
CA LEU A 9 20.68 -32.12 -35.54
C LEU A 9 21.26 -32.59 -34.21
N ALA A 10 22.60 -32.65 -34.17
CA ALA A 10 23.36 -32.86 -32.95
C ALA A 10 23.22 -31.61 -32.08
N ALA A 11 22.36 -31.69 -31.06
CA ALA A 11 22.45 -30.83 -29.90
C ALA A 11 23.74 -31.22 -29.16
N ALA A 12 24.77 -30.37 -29.23
CA ALA A 12 25.99 -30.53 -28.46
C ALA A 12 25.69 -30.32 -26.98
N ALA A 13 25.26 -31.40 -26.30
CA ALA A 13 25.34 -31.49 -24.85
C ALA A 13 26.83 -31.60 -24.49
N ILE A 14 27.39 -30.54 -23.90
CA ILE A 14 28.68 -30.60 -23.21
C ILE A 14 28.50 -31.61 -22.07
N SER A 15 28.83 -32.86 -22.35
CA SER A 15 28.74 -33.96 -21.39
C SER A 15 30.04 -33.98 -20.62
N VAL A 16 30.17 -33.13 -19.60
CA VAL A 16 31.13 -33.41 -18.53
C VAL A 16 30.61 -34.66 -17.83
N ALA A 17 31.42 -35.71 -17.74
CA ALA A 17 31.06 -36.92 -17.02
C ALA A 17 30.96 -36.58 -15.52
N HIS A 18 29.73 -36.35 -15.04
CA HIS A 18 29.46 -36.17 -13.62
C HIS A 18 29.45 -37.54 -12.94
N THR A 19 30.03 -37.62 -11.74
CA THR A 19 30.18 -38.90 -11.05
C THR A 19 28.88 -39.31 -10.36
N GLU A 20 28.18 -38.35 -9.75
CA GLU A 20 26.90 -38.54 -9.04
C GLU A 20 26.05 -37.24 -9.12
N ASP A 21 24.72 -37.41 -9.30
CA ASP A 21 23.72 -36.33 -9.22
C ASP A 21 23.10 -36.35 -7.81
N TYR A 22 23.03 -35.20 -7.15
CA TYR A 22 22.46 -35.03 -5.81
C TYR A 22 21.21 -34.15 -5.89
N GLU A 23 20.04 -34.71 -5.56
CA GLU A 23 18.81 -33.94 -5.36
C GLU A 23 18.78 -33.38 -3.94
N LEU A 24 18.70 -32.06 -3.82
CA LEU A 24 18.74 -31.35 -2.55
C LEU A 24 17.42 -30.64 -2.29
N ASP A 25 16.86 -30.91 -1.11
CA ASP A 25 15.83 -30.05 -0.54
C ASP A 25 16.52 -28.86 0.15
N ALA A 26 16.22 -27.66 -0.34
CA ALA A 26 16.78 -26.41 0.16
C ALA A 26 15.67 -25.61 0.86
N PRO A 27 15.40 -25.86 2.16
CA PRO A 27 14.37 -25.15 2.91
C PRO A 27 14.71 -23.66 3.06
N VAL A 28 13.67 -22.84 3.21
CA VAL A 28 13.82 -21.40 3.47
C VAL A 28 14.29 -21.19 4.91
N VAL A 29 15.50 -20.67 5.08
CA VAL A 29 16.08 -20.37 6.41
C VAL A 29 15.79 -18.93 6.83
N THR A 30 15.73 -17.99 5.88
CA THR A 30 15.41 -16.59 6.13
C THR A 30 14.49 -16.06 5.03
N ALA A 31 13.45 -15.35 5.43
CA ALA A 31 12.55 -14.63 4.54
C ALA A 31 12.56 -13.15 4.88
N ARG A 32 13.04 -12.32 3.95
CA ARG A 32 12.95 -10.86 4.05
C ARG A 32 11.81 -10.39 3.16
N LEU A 33 10.76 -9.88 3.79
CA LEU A 33 9.56 -9.41 3.11
C LEU A 33 9.67 -7.92 2.81
N TYR A 34 9.33 -7.55 1.58
CA TYR A 34 9.16 -6.18 1.09
C TYR A 34 7.68 -5.88 0.80
N SER A 35 7.39 -4.63 0.46
CA SER A 35 6.01 -4.18 0.19
C SER A 35 5.37 -4.84 -1.06
N ASN A 36 6.19 -5.33 -1.99
CA ASN A 36 5.78 -5.89 -3.28
C ASN A 36 6.49 -7.20 -3.66
N GLU A 37 7.47 -7.65 -2.89
CA GLU A 37 8.22 -8.88 -3.14
C GLU A 37 8.85 -9.41 -1.83
N ALA A 38 9.53 -10.54 -1.93
CA ALA A 38 10.32 -11.10 -0.84
C ALA A 38 11.64 -11.64 -1.39
N GLU A 39 12.69 -11.49 -0.60
CA GLU A 39 13.96 -12.18 -0.77
C GLU A 39 13.99 -13.39 0.16
N LEU A 40 14.18 -14.58 -0.41
CA LEU A 40 14.25 -15.84 0.31
C LEU A 40 15.67 -16.38 0.26
N VAL A 41 16.23 -16.68 1.43
CA VAL A 41 17.50 -17.39 1.57
C VAL A 41 17.19 -18.84 1.91
N ARG A 42 17.72 -19.75 1.10
CA ARG A 42 17.56 -21.20 1.23
C ARG A 42 18.92 -21.84 1.42
N GLU A 43 19.00 -22.84 2.28
CA GLU A 43 20.24 -23.55 2.58
C GLU A 43 20.05 -25.06 2.46
N ALA A 44 20.97 -25.73 1.78
CA ALA A 44 21.05 -27.18 1.74
C ALA A 44 22.49 -27.64 2.00
N ARG A 45 22.64 -28.82 2.59
CA ARG A 45 23.96 -29.41 2.87
C ARG A 45 24.04 -30.81 2.31
N VAL A 46 25.19 -31.16 1.73
CA VAL A 46 25.42 -32.46 1.12
C VAL A 46 26.87 -32.88 1.30
N THR A 47 27.11 -34.16 1.54
CA THR A 47 28.48 -34.69 1.58
C THR A 47 28.83 -35.26 0.21
N VAL A 48 29.91 -34.76 -0.39
CA VAL A 48 30.39 -35.19 -1.71
C VAL A 48 31.79 -35.78 -1.62
N LYS A 49 32.16 -36.60 -2.60
CA LYS A 49 33.52 -37.14 -2.76
C LYS A 49 34.40 -36.14 -3.52
N HIS A 50 35.72 -36.34 -3.53
CA HIS A 50 36.60 -35.62 -4.46
C HIS A 50 36.14 -35.83 -5.92
N GLY A 51 36.02 -34.77 -6.71
CA GLY A 51 35.68 -34.81 -8.13
C GLY A 51 34.52 -33.90 -8.54
N ALA A 52 33.99 -34.13 -9.75
CA ALA A 52 32.88 -33.37 -10.33
C ALA A 52 31.52 -34.01 -10.01
N HIS A 53 30.59 -33.17 -9.54
CA HIS A 53 29.23 -33.57 -9.13
C HIS A 53 28.22 -32.57 -9.64
N ARG A 54 26.96 -32.98 -9.64
CA ARG A 54 25.83 -32.13 -10.02
C ARG A 54 24.86 -32.03 -8.85
N LEU A 55 24.56 -30.81 -8.42
CA LEU A 55 23.54 -30.53 -7.41
C LEU A 55 22.27 -30.06 -8.11
N ILE A 56 21.12 -30.63 -7.73
CA ILE A 56 19.81 -30.32 -8.28
C ILE A 56 18.93 -29.78 -7.17
N VAL A 57 18.47 -28.55 -7.29
CA VAL A 57 17.55 -27.91 -6.33
C VAL A 57 16.22 -27.64 -7.01
N SER A 58 15.14 -28.07 -6.36
CA SER A 58 13.79 -27.96 -6.93
C SER A 58 12.75 -27.59 -5.85
N PRO A 59 11.74 -26.75 -6.16
CA PRO A 59 11.67 -25.87 -7.33
C PRO A 59 12.56 -24.62 -7.16
N LEU A 60 12.91 -23.96 -8.26
CA LEU A 60 13.34 -22.55 -8.29
C LEU A 60 12.13 -21.62 -8.28
N LEU A 61 12.32 -20.42 -7.75
CA LEU A 61 11.28 -19.39 -7.68
C LEU A 61 11.22 -18.52 -8.95
N GLY A 62 12.34 -18.39 -9.65
CA GLY A 62 12.48 -17.67 -10.91
C GLY A 62 12.47 -18.58 -12.14
N ASP A 63 12.21 -17.98 -13.30
CA ASP A 63 12.32 -18.59 -14.62
C ASP A 63 13.62 -18.22 -15.36
N ASN A 64 14.56 -17.58 -14.65
CA ASN A 64 15.87 -17.21 -15.13
C ASN A 64 16.94 -17.55 -14.09
N ILE A 65 17.88 -18.43 -14.47
CA ILE A 65 18.97 -18.87 -13.58
C ILE A 65 19.91 -17.72 -13.18
N ALA A 66 19.98 -16.64 -13.97
CA ALA A 66 20.82 -15.48 -13.67
C ALA A 66 20.32 -14.65 -12.49
N ASP A 67 19.03 -14.77 -12.13
CA ASP A 67 18.42 -14.04 -11.03
C ASP A 67 18.58 -14.78 -9.69
N VAL A 68 19.16 -15.99 -9.71
CA VAL A 68 19.48 -16.79 -8.52
C VAL A 68 20.90 -16.45 -8.09
N SER A 69 21.04 -15.82 -6.92
CA SER A 69 22.36 -15.62 -6.31
C SER A 69 22.76 -16.88 -5.55
N LEU A 70 23.90 -17.47 -5.95
CA LEU A 70 24.40 -18.74 -5.44
C LEU A 70 25.71 -18.54 -4.67
N SER A 71 25.78 -19.10 -3.47
CA SER A 71 27.04 -19.27 -2.72
C SER A 71 27.26 -20.75 -2.42
N ILE A 72 28.50 -21.22 -2.63
CA ILE A 72 28.90 -22.60 -2.37
C ILE A 72 30.13 -22.59 -1.47
N GLU A 73 30.02 -23.24 -0.32
CA GLU A 73 31.13 -23.46 0.60
C GLU A 73 31.57 -24.93 0.53
N GLY A 74 32.88 -25.18 0.47
CA GLY A 74 33.44 -26.55 0.38
C GLY A 74 33.60 -27.12 -1.03
N ALA A 75 33.15 -26.41 -2.07
CA ALA A 75 33.36 -26.76 -3.48
C ALA A 75 33.37 -25.50 -4.36
N ARG A 76 33.85 -25.63 -5.61
CA ARG A 76 33.80 -24.56 -6.62
C ARG A 76 32.66 -24.80 -7.61
N LEU A 77 31.91 -23.76 -7.94
CA LEU A 77 30.94 -23.79 -9.03
C LEU A 77 31.69 -23.86 -10.37
N THR A 78 31.26 -24.77 -11.24
CA THR A 78 31.84 -25.00 -12.57
C THR A 78 30.84 -24.77 -13.70
N GLY A 79 29.54 -24.87 -13.41
CA GLY A 79 28.47 -24.57 -14.34
C GLY A 79 27.14 -24.39 -13.60
N GLN A 80 26.23 -23.63 -14.19
CA GLN A 80 24.88 -23.48 -13.70
C GLN A 80 23.90 -23.53 -14.88
N GLY A 81 22.72 -24.09 -14.63
CA GLY A 81 21.67 -24.19 -15.61
C GLY A 81 20.32 -24.41 -14.95
N MET A 82 19.30 -24.53 -15.78
CA MET A 82 17.94 -24.78 -15.33
C MET A 82 17.28 -25.83 -16.22
N ARG A 83 16.48 -26.68 -15.60
CA ARG A 83 15.70 -27.71 -16.28
C ARG A 83 14.22 -27.49 -15.99
N PRO A 84 13.36 -27.34 -17.00
CA PRO A 84 11.93 -27.28 -16.77
C PRO A 84 11.47 -28.59 -16.12
N LEU A 85 10.75 -28.47 -15.02
CA LEU A 85 10.03 -29.61 -14.46
C LEU A 85 8.90 -29.98 -15.43
N PRO A 86 8.61 -31.27 -15.61
CA PRO A 86 7.49 -31.70 -16.44
C PRO A 86 6.22 -31.00 -15.96
N ALA A 87 5.46 -30.44 -16.90
CA ALA A 87 4.14 -29.89 -16.58
C ALA A 87 3.30 -30.99 -15.92
N PRO A 88 2.45 -30.66 -14.93
CA PRO A 88 1.51 -31.63 -14.38
C PRO A 88 0.70 -32.22 -15.54
N ASP A 89 0.50 -33.54 -15.49
CA ASP A 89 -0.18 -34.30 -16.52
C ASP A 89 -1.57 -33.71 -16.82
N THR A 90 -1.80 -33.23 -18.05
CA THR A 90 -3.07 -32.65 -18.50
C THR A 90 -4.20 -33.68 -18.65
N SER A 91 -3.93 -34.94 -18.31
CA SER A 91 -4.91 -36.02 -18.27
C SER A 91 -5.64 -36.18 -16.93
N ASP A 92 -5.61 -35.15 -16.07
CA ASP A 92 -6.32 -35.15 -14.79
C ASP A 92 -7.84 -35.34 -14.98
N PRO A 93 -8.43 -36.44 -14.48
CA PRO A 93 -9.87 -36.69 -14.52
C PRO A 93 -10.69 -35.55 -13.89
N LEU A 94 -10.12 -34.82 -12.92
CA LEU A 94 -10.79 -33.73 -12.20
C LEU A 94 -11.02 -32.50 -13.09
N LEU A 95 -10.07 -32.18 -13.98
CA LEU A 95 -10.20 -31.06 -14.92
C LEU A 95 -11.31 -31.32 -15.95
N LYS A 96 -11.37 -32.55 -16.48
CA LYS A 96 -12.45 -32.96 -17.40
C LYS A 96 -13.83 -32.92 -16.74
N GLN A 97 -13.90 -33.23 -15.44
CA GLN A 97 -15.14 -33.14 -14.67
C GLN A 97 -15.57 -31.68 -14.46
N ALA A 98 -14.63 -30.77 -14.18
CA ALA A 98 -14.92 -29.35 -14.05
C ALA A 98 -15.41 -28.74 -15.38
N ASP A 99 -14.75 -29.03 -16.50
CA ASP A 99 -15.16 -28.54 -17.83
C ASP A 99 -16.56 -29.06 -18.21
N ALA A 100 -16.84 -30.33 -17.93
CA ALA A 100 -18.16 -30.92 -18.17
C ALA A 100 -19.25 -30.28 -17.30
N ALA A 101 -18.96 -30.00 -16.04
CA ALA A 101 -19.88 -29.32 -15.12
C ALA A 101 -20.16 -27.87 -15.56
N GLU A 102 -19.15 -27.14 -16.05
CA GLU A 102 -19.30 -25.78 -16.57
C GLU A 102 -20.14 -25.73 -17.85
N GLN A 103 -19.94 -26.69 -18.76
CA GLN A 103 -20.77 -26.83 -19.96
C GLN A 103 -22.22 -27.14 -19.60
N ALA A 104 -22.46 -28.05 -18.65
CA ALA A 104 -23.79 -28.38 -18.18
C ALA A 104 -24.50 -27.18 -17.54
N LEU A 105 -23.77 -26.36 -16.77
CA LEU A 105 -24.29 -25.12 -16.18
C LEU A 105 -24.63 -24.07 -17.25
N THR A 106 -23.78 -23.94 -18.27
CA THR A 106 -24.01 -23.01 -19.39
C THR A 106 -25.26 -23.38 -20.17
N ILE A 107 -25.44 -24.67 -20.47
CA ILE A 107 -26.66 -25.18 -21.14
C ILE A 107 -27.90 -24.90 -20.28
N THR A 108 -27.83 -25.13 -18.98
CA THR A 108 -28.95 -24.88 -18.05
C THR A 108 -29.32 -23.40 -18.00
N ARG A 109 -28.33 -22.50 -17.94
CA ARG A 109 -28.56 -21.04 -17.99
C ARG A 109 -29.21 -20.60 -19.29
N GLN A 110 -28.74 -21.12 -20.43
CA GLN A 110 -29.37 -20.84 -21.72
C GLN A 110 -30.83 -21.32 -21.74
N THR A 111 -31.09 -22.51 -21.19
CA THR A 111 -32.46 -23.06 -21.11
C THR A 111 -33.38 -22.20 -20.24
N ILE A 112 -32.86 -21.59 -19.16
CA ILE A 112 -33.61 -20.65 -18.32
C ILE A 112 -33.93 -19.36 -19.10
N GLU A 113 -33.01 -18.87 -19.91
CA GLU A 113 -33.21 -17.70 -20.76
C GLU A 113 -34.27 -17.97 -21.83
N ASP A 114 -34.17 -19.11 -22.53
CA ASP A 114 -35.15 -19.54 -23.52
C ASP A 114 -36.55 -19.69 -22.88
N ASN A 115 -36.63 -20.26 -21.67
CA ASN A 115 -37.88 -20.36 -20.90
C ASN A 115 -38.49 -18.98 -20.56
N ARG A 116 -37.65 -18.00 -20.21
CA ARG A 116 -38.07 -16.62 -19.94
C ARG A 116 -38.60 -15.94 -21.19
N ASP A 117 -37.94 -16.15 -22.32
CA ASP A 117 -38.35 -15.55 -23.58
C ASP A 117 -39.64 -16.19 -24.13
N MET A 118 -39.83 -17.50 -23.95
CA MET A 118 -41.12 -18.14 -24.22
C MET A 118 -42.24 -17.57 -23.34
N SER A 119 -41.97 -17.35 -22.05
CA SER A 119 -42.93 -16.73 -21.13
C SER A 119 -43.29 -15.30 -21.56
N ARG A 120 -42.30 -14.49 -21.97
CA ARG A 120 -42.51 -13.13 -22.50
C ARG A 120 -43.31 -13.16 -23.79
N ALA A 121 -43.00 -14.06 -24.71
CA ALA A 121 -43.73 -14.20 -25.98
C ALA A 121 -45.21 -14.58 -25.76
N LEU A 122 -45.50 -15.43 -24.77
CA LEU A 122 -46.89 -15.76 -24.39
C LEU A 122 -47.63 -14.57 -23.78
N ILE A 123 -46.97 -13.78 -22.91
CA ILE A 123 -47.52 -12.54 -22.35
C ILE A 123 -47.79 -11.51 -23.45
N GLN A 124 -46.87 -11.36 -24.41
CA GLN A 124 -47.05 -10.45 -25.54
C GLN A 124 -48.20 -10.89 -26.47
N ARG A 125 -48.38 -12.20 -26.64
CA ARG A 125 -49.50 -12.77 -27.43
C ARG A 125 -50.85 -12.47 -26.77
N LEU A 126 -50.94 -12.55 -25.44
CA LEU A 126 -52.13 -12.15 -24.67
C LEU A 126 -52.48 -10.67 -24.85
N GLN A 127 -51.48 -9.80 -24.96
CA GLN A 127 -51.68 -8.37 -25.16
C GLN A 127 -52.18 -8.02 -26.58
N ASN A 128 -51.88 -8.88 -27.57
CA ASN A 128 -52.09 -8.54 -28.97
C ASN A 128 -53.35 -9.16 -29.63
N GLN A 129 -53.87 -10.34 -29.24
CA GLN A 129 -55.13 -10.93 -29.79
C GLN A 129 -55.82 -12.00 -28.89
N ASN A 130 -57.15 -12.19 -29.09
CA ASN A 130 -58.14 -13.10 -28.47
C ASN A 130 -57.70 -14.57 -28.21
N SER A 131 -56.75 -14.81 -27.32
CA SER A 131 -56.49 -16.14 -26.74
C SER A 131 -57.30 -16.29 -25.45
N THR A 132 -57.91 -17.44 -25.18
CA THR A 132 -58.58 -17.69 -23.89
C THR A 132 -57.56 -17.59 -22.76
N VAL A 133 -57.79 -16.66 -21.82
CA VAL A 133 -56.92 -16.37 -20.66
C VAL A 133 -56.52 -17.67 -19.93
N ASP A 134 -57.47 -18.59 -19.75
CA ASP A 134 -57.26 -19.86 -19.05
C ASP A 134 -56.25 -20.81 -19.72
N ASN A 135 -56.07 -20.75 -21.04
CA ASN A 135 -55.12 -21.63 -21.73
C ASN A 135 -53.69 -21.08 -21.61
N VAL A 136 -53.52 -19.77 -21.77
CA VAL A 136 -52.20 -19.14 -21.63
C VAL A 136 -51.75 -19.15 -20.17
N GLN A 137 -52.68 -18.99 -19.22
CA GLN A 137 -52.37 -19.08 -17.79
C GLN A 137 -51.85 -20.48 -17.41
N ARG A 138 -52.49 -21.55 -17.91
CA ARG A 138 -51.99 -22.93 -17.73
C ARG A 138 -50.60 -23.15 -18.35
N GLN A 139 -50.30 -22.54 -19.48
CA GLN A 139 -48.98 -22.61 -20.12
C GLN A 139 -47.91 -21.83 -19.35
N LEU A 140 -48.25 -20.64 -18.83
CA LEU A 140 -47.36 -19.85 -17.97
C LEU A 140 -47.08 -20.57 -16.64
N ASP A 141 -48.09 -21.20 -16.04
CA ASP A 141 -47.91 -22.02 -14.83
C ASP A 141 -47.01 -23.23 -15.09
N ALA A 142 -47.13 -23.86 -16.26
CA ALA A 142 -46.25 -24.95 -16.66
C ALA A 142 -44.80 -24.47 -16.87
N LEU A 143 -44.59 -23.34 -17.55
CA LEU A 143 -43.26 -22.74 -17.72
C LEU A 143 -42.66 -22.30 -16.39
N ALA A 144 -43.46 -21.80 -15.46
CA ALA A 144 -43.03 -21.42 -14.12
C ALA A 144 -42.52 -22.63 -13.32
N ARG A 145 -43.23 -23.76 -13.36
CA ARG A 145 -42.78 -25.03 -12.75
C ARG A 145 -41.48 -25.55 -13.36
N VAL A 146 -41.36 -25.48 -14.68
CA VAL A 146 -40.12 -25.84 -15.39
C VAL A 146 -38.97 -24.93 -14.96
N ARG A 147 -39.22 -23.62 -14.87
CA ARG A 147 -38.23 -22.63 -14.44
C ARG A 147 -37.78 -22.84 -13.00
N GLU A 148 -38.69 -23.14 -12.09
CA GLU A 148 -38.36 -23.46 -10.70
C GLU A 148 -37.42 -24.67 -10.63
N LYS A 149 -37.72 -25.73 -11.40
CA LYS A 149 -36.84 -26.89 -11.50
C LYS A 149 -35.47 -26.55 -12.08
N LEU A 150 -35.42 -25.76 -13.16
CA LEU A 150 -34.16 -25.35 -13.77
C LEU A 150 -33.30 -24.48 -12.83
N LEU A 151 -33.91 -23.59 -12.05
CA LEU A 151 -33.21 -22.78 -11.05
C LEU A 151 -32.66 -23.63 -9.89
N SER A 152 -33.35 -24.71 -9.51
CA SER A 152 -32.83 -25.68 -8.55
C SER A 152 -31.60 -26.41 -9.11
N THR A 153 -31.70 -26.91 -10.34
CA THR A 153 -30.59 -27.58 -11.03
C THR A 153 -29.39 -26.65 -11.25
N GLU A 154 -29.63 -25.37 -11.57
CA GLU A 154 -28.56 -24.37 -11.71
C GLU A 154 -27.78 -24.20 -10.40
N ARG A 155 -28.47 -24.14 -9.24
CA ARG A 155 -27.83 -24.04 -7.93
C ARG A 155 -27.00 -25.28 -7.59
N GLU A 156 -27.55 -26.47 -7.84
CA GLU A 156 -26.85 -27.73 -7.63
C GLU A 156 -25.57 -27.82 -8.48
N GLN A 157 -25.66 -27.46 -9.77
CA GLN A 157 -24.51 -27.42 -10.68
C GLN A 157 -23.48 -26.34 -10.27
N GLN A 158 -23.93 -25.19 -9.77
CA GLN A 158 -23.03 -24.16 -9.25
C GLN A 158 -22.28 -24.63 -8.00
N ASP A 159 -22.95 -25.31 -7.08
CA ASP A 159 -22.32 -25.84 -5.87
C ASP A 159 -21.34 -26.98 -6.19
N GLU A 160 -21.67 -27.83 -7.16
CA GLU A 160 -20.78 -28.89 -7.65
C GLU A 160 -19.55 -28.32 -8.36
N LEU A 161 -19.74 -27.37 -9.28
CA LEU A 161 -18.65 -26.68 -9.97
C LEU A 161 -17.74 -25.97 -8.96
N LYS A 162 -18.32 -25.32 -7.95
CA LYS A 162 -17.55 -24.67 -6.88
C LYS A 162 -16.70 -25.67 -6.10
N LYS A 163 -17.25 -26.84 -5.74
CA LYS A 163 -16.48 -27.91 -5.06
C LYS A 163 -15.36 -28.44 -5.93
N LEU A 164 -15.61 -28.69 -7.21
CA LEU A 164 -14.60 -29.14 -8.16
C LEU A 164 -13.50 -28.09 -8.35
N GLN A 165 -13.86 -26.82 -8.43
CA GLN A 165 -12.91 -25.70 -8.48
C GLN A 165 -12.10 -25.55 -7.18
N GLU A 166 -12.71 -25.77 -6.01
CA GLU A 166 -12.02 -25.79 -4.72
C GLU A 166 -11.05 -26.98 -4.64
N GLN A 167 -11.43 -28.16 -5.14
CA GLN A 167 -10.56 -29.34 -5.22
C GLN A 167 -9.41 -29.13 -6.20
N LEU A 168 -9.67 -28.58 -7.40
CA LEU A 168 -8.63 -28.18 -8.35
C LEU A 168 -7.70 -27.12 -7.74
N ALA A 169 -8.25 -26.11 -7.06
CA ALA A 169 -7.45 -25.08 -6.39
C ALA A 169 -6.61 -25.64 -5.24
N TRP A 170 -7.11 -26.66 -4.53
CA TRP A 170 -6.36 -27.37 -3.49
C TRP A 170 -5.25 -28.24 -4.08
N GLN A 171 -5.53 -28.95 -5.17
CA GLN A 171 -4.57 -29.78 -5.89
C GLN A 171 -3.50 -28.95 -6.62
N ASN A 172 -3.86 -27.76 -7.08
CA ASN A 172 -2.99 -26.81 -7.77
C ASN A 172 -2.32 -25.79 -6.84
N LYS A 173 -2.40 -25.96 -5.50
CA LYS A 173 -1.64 -25.14 -4.55
C LYS A 173 -0.15 -25.12 -4.92
N GLY A 174 0.31 -24.00 -5.49
CA GLY A 174 1.70 -23.74 -5.87
C GLY A 174 2.15 -24.15 -7.28
N ARG A 175 1.26 -24.67 -8.16
CA ARG A 175 1.65 -25.40 -9.39
C ARG A 175 1.37 -24.72 -10.76
N ASP A 176 0.82 -23.50 -10.79
CA ASP A 176 0.39 -22.81 -12.03
C ASP A 176 1.52 -22.10 -12.84
N SER A 177 2.77 -22.16 -12.39
CA SER A 177 3.92 -21.69 -13.19
C SER A 177 4.75 -22.87 -13.65
N ARG A 178 5.26 -22.83 -14.89
CA ARG A 178 6.30 -23.76 -15.34
C ARG A 178 7.44 -23.70 -14.34
N GLN A 179 7.54 -24.72 -13.49
CA GLN A 179 8.54 -24.77 -12.44
C GLN A 179 9.86 -25.24 -13.05
N TYR A 180 10.97 -24.80 -12.48
CA TYR A 180 12.29 -25.18 -12.93
C TYR A 180 13.06 -25.81 -11.78
N ALA A 181 13.91 -26.79 -12.08
CA ALA A 181 14.97 -27.23 -11.19
C ALA A 181 16.25 -26.48 -11.57
N GLY A 182 16.96 -25.97 -10.57
CA GLY A 182 18.31 -25.44 -10.71
C GLY A 182 19.29 -26.59 -10.77
N ILE A 183 20.22 -26.51 -11.73
CA ILE A 183 21.30 -27.48 -11.91
C ILE A 183 22.61 -26.74 -11.67
N PHE A 184 23.38 -27.19 -10.69
CA PHE A 184 24.65 -26.59 -10.31
C PHE A 184 25.75 -27.65 -10.38
N ASP A 185 26.63 -27.50 -11.37
CA ASP A 185 27.77 -28.39 -11.54
C ASP A 185 28.91 -27.88 -10.67
N ILE A 186 29.39 -28.72 -9.76
CA ILE A 186 30.44 -28.39 -8.80
C ILE A 186 31.65 -29.29 -8.96
N TYR A 187 32.81 -28.81 -8.50
CA TYR A 187 34.00 -29.62 -8.31
C TYR A 187 34.49 -29.46 -6.88
N SER A 188 34.79 -30.58 -6.21
CA SER A 188 35.40 -30.56 -4.88
C SER A 188 36.78 -31.20 -4.90
N ASP A 189 37.76 -30.51 -4.31
CA ASP A 189 39.15 -30.96 -4.18
C ASP A 189 39.36 -31.96 -3.03
N ARG A 190 38.31 -32.28 -2.27
CA ARG A 190 38.34 -33.24 -1.15
C ARG A 190 36.98 -33.87 -0.95
N SER A 191 36.95 -35.01 -0.26
CA SER A 191 35.68 -35.53 0.26
C SER A 191 35.28 -34.73 1.50
N GLY A 192 34.03 -34.28 1.58
CA GLY A 192 33.55 -33.43 2.67
C GLY A 192 32.15 -32.86 2.45
N GLU A 193 31.68 -32.11 3.45
CA GLU A 193 30.41 -31.39 3.39
C GLU A 193 30.53 -30.15 2.49
N VAL A 194 29.50 -29.93 1.68
CA VAL A 194 29.30 -28.77 0.82
C VAL A 194 27.99 -28.12 1.24
N THR A 195 28.05 -26.82 1.52
CA THR A 195 26.87 -26.01 1.85
C THR A 195 26.50 -25.17 0.65
N LEU A 196 25.24 -25.30 0.22
CA LEU A 196 24.64 -24.56 -0.88
C LEU A 196 23.70 -23.51 -0.30
N THR A 197 23.95 -22.23 -0.58
CA THR A 197 23.05 -21.13 -0.21
C THR A 197 22.50 -20.48 -1.48
N LEU A 198 21.17 -20.49 -1.62
CA LEU A 198 20.45 -19.81 -2.70
C LEU A 198 19.76 -18.57 -2.14
N ARG A 199 19.87 -17.45 -2.85
CA ARG A 199 19.13 -16.22 -2.60
C ARG A 199 18.30 -15.90 -3.83
N GLU A 200 16.98 -15.88 -3.64
CA GLU A 200 16.00 -15.75 -4.72
C GLU A 200 14.95 -14.70 -4.35
N HIS A 201 14.45 -13.97 -5.35
CA HIS A 201 13.36 -13.02 -5.18
C HIS A 201 12.04 -13.58 -5.70
N THR A 202 10.93 -13.24 -5.05
CA THR A 202 9.59 -13.59 -5.53
C THR A 202 8.59 -12.48 -5.27
N LYS A 203 7.82 -12.12 -6.30
CA LYS A 203 6.69 -11.18 -6.19
C LYS A 203 5.45 -11.83 -5.55
N LYS A 204 5.48 -13.15 -5.35
CA LYS A 204 4.36 -13.92 -4.78
C LYS A 204 4.38 -13.96 -3.26
N ALA A 205 5.34 -13.31 -2.61
CA ALA A 205 5.32 -13.08 -1.17
C ALA A 205 5.64 -11.60 -0.90
N TYR A 206 4.90 -10.97 0.00
CA TYR A 206 5.05 -9.56 0.35
C TYR A 206 4.33 -9.28 1.68
N TRP A 207 4.53 -8.09 2.24
CA TRP A 207 3.81 -7.64 3.42
C TRP A 207 3.19 -6.26 3.26
N GLN A 208 2.16 -5.98 4.06
CA GLN A 208 1.54 -4.66 4.16
C GLN A 208 1.43 -4.21 5.63
N PRO A 209 1.71 -2.94 5.95
CA PRO A 209 1.58 -2.43 7.30
C PRO A 209 0.10 -2.28 7.68
N TYR A 210 -0.23 -2.80 8.85
CA TYR A 210 -1.53 -2.63 9.49
C TYR A 210 -1.34 -2.29 10.97
N SER A 211 -2.19 -1.45 11.52
CA SER A 211 -2.07 -1.01 12.91
C SER A 211 -3.41 -0.97 13.63
N GLU A 212 -3.34 -1.13 14.95
CA GLU A 212 -4.48 -1.01 15.84
C GLU A 212 -4.14 -0.05 16.98
N PHE A 213 -5.05 0.90 17.18
CA PHE A 213 -5.01 1.87 18.28
C PHE A 213 -6.23 1.63 19.16
N SER A 214 -6.01 1.13 20.37
CA SER A 214 -7.07 0.77 21.31
C SER A 214 -7.01 1.65 22.55
N LEU A 215 -7.93 2.61 22.64
CA LEU A 215 -8.05 3.50 23.79
C LEU A 215 -8.96 2.89 24.86
N ASN A 216 -8.50 2.86 26.10
CA ASN A 216 -9.35 2.74 27.28
C ASN A 216 -9.61 4.15 27.82
N SER A 217 -10.85 4.63 27.69
CA SER A 217 -11.20 6.02 27.98
C SER A 217 -11.27 6.32 29.48
N ASP A 218 -11.51 5.31 30.33
CA ASP A 218 -11.56 5.45 31.79
C ASP A 218 -10.16 5.65 32.40
N SER A 219 -9.17 4.89 31.93
CA SER A 219 -7.79 4.93 32.45
C SER A 219 -6.86 5.84 31.64
N GLY A 220 -7.28 6.30 30.46
CA GLY A 220 -6.45 7.11 29.57
C GLY A 220 -5.26 6.35 28.97
N THR A 221 -5.30 5.02 28.94
CA THR A 221 -4.25 4.19 28.33
C THR A 221 -4.57 3.86 26.88
N LEU A 222 -3.57 3.98 26.02
CA LEU A 222 -3.62 3.64 24.60
C LEU A 222 -2.71 2.43 24.32
N ASP A 223 -3.32 1.31 23.97
CA ASP A 223 -2.62 0.13 23.48
C ASP A 223 -2.46 0.22 21.96
N ILE A 224 -1.23 0.06 21.50
CA ILE A 224 -0.86 0.22 20.09
C ILE A 224 -0.20 -1.07 19.64
N ARG A 225 -0.68 -1.61 18.53
CA ARG A 225 -0.09 -2.80 17.90
C ARG A 225 0.11 -2.54 16.43
N ALA A 226 1.31 -2.81 15.96
CA ALA A 226 1.64 -2.73 14.55
C ALA A 226 1.97 -4.12 14.02
N TYR A 227 1.35 -4.43 12.90
CA TYR A 227 1.30 -5.74 12.29
C TYR A 227 1.81 -5.68 10.85
N ALA A 228 2.48 -6.74 10.44
CA ALA A 228 2.71 -7.06 9.05
C ALA A 228 1.64 -8.06 8.61
N GLN A 229 0.79 -7.64 7.67
CA GLN A 229 -0.10 -8.53 6.95
C GLN A 229 0.69 -9.18 5.82
N VAL A 230 1.12 -10.41 6.04
CA VAL A 230 1.98 -11.18 5.14
C VAL A 230 1.12 -12.02 4.20
N VAL A 231 1.37 -11.87 2.91
CA VAL A 231 0.90 -12.78 1.87
C VAL A 231 2.09 -13.61 1.43
N GLN A 232 1.96 -14.92 1.40
CA GLN A 232 3.05 -15.82 1.05
C GLN A 232 2.53 -16.94 0.14
N GLN A 233 2.87 -16.82 -1.14
CA GLN A 233 2.48 -17.74 -2.22
C GLN A 233 3.68 -18.10 -3.07
N SER A 234 4.86 -18.18 -2.43
CA SER A 234 6.12 -18.47 -3.13
C SER A 234 6.12 -19.86 -3.79
N GLY A 235 5.24 -20.77 -3.37
CA GLY A 235 5.27 -22.18 -3.74
C GLY A 235 6.13 -23.04 -2.81
N LEU A 236 6.84 -22.41 -1.86
CA LEU A 236 7.62 -23.07 -0.82
C LEU A 236 7.01 -22.82 0.55
N ASP A 237 6.89 -23.86 1.37
CA ASP A 237 6.53 -23.70 2.78
C ASP A 237 7.75 -23.22 3.57
N TRP A 238 7.53 -22.25 4.44
CA TRP A 238 8.53 -21.76 5.37
C TRP A 238 8.34 -22.52 6.68
N GLN A 239 9.39 -23.18 7.15
CA GLN A 239 9.38 -23.91 8.40
C GLN A 239 10.55 -23.46 9.26
N ASN A 240 10.25 -22.97 10.47
CA ASN A 240 11.27 -22.53 11.42
C ASN A 240 12.22 -21.45 10.85
N SER A 241 11.68 -20.55 10.02
CA SER A 241 12.46 -19.53 9.30
C SER A 241 12.55 -18.23 10.11
N ASP A 242 13.65 -17.49 9.97
CA ASP A 242 13.74 -16.11 10.44
C ASP A 242 12.97 -15.19 9.47
N ILE A 243 12.12 -14.31 10.00
CA ILE A 243 11.40 -13.32 9.20
C ILE A 243 11.92 -11.91 9.50
N ALA A 244 12.20 -11.16 8.44
CA ALA A 244 12.52 -9.74 8.50
C ALA A 244 11.58 -8.94 7.58
N LEU A 245 11.26 -7.72 7.96
CA LEU A 245 10.43 -6.80 7.20
C LEU A 245 11.28 -5.61 6.74
N SER A 246 11.10 -5.22 5.48
CA SER A 246 11.65 -4.00 4.89
C SER A 246 10.66 -3.36 3.91
N PHE A 247 10.80 -2.09 3.54
CA PHE A 247 9.89 -1.46 2.57
C PHE A 247 10.33 -1.61 1.12
N ALA A 248 11.63 -1.55 0.88
CA ALA A 248 12.23 -1.67 -0.43
C ALA A 248 13.55 -2.43 -0.34
N PRO A 249 13.90 -3.23 -1.37
CA PRO A 249 15.25 -3.73 -1.50
C PRO A 249 16.22 -2.56 -1.73
N PRO A 250 17.50 -2.69 -1.35
CA PRO A 250 18.51 -1.74 -1.78
C PRO A 250 18.67 -1.83 -3.31
N ASP A 251 18.21 -0.80 -4.03
CA ASP A 251 18.38 -0.74 -5.49
C ASP A 251 19.85 -0.50 -5.85
N TYR A 252 20.37 -1.26 -6.82
CA TYR A 252 21.66 -0.96 -7.43
C TYR A 252 21.56 0.38 -8.17
N ARG A 253 22.44 1.32 -7.81
CA ARG A 253 22.61 2.56 -8.55
C ARG A 253 23.96 2.50 -9.26
N GLU A 254 23.92 2.69 -10.57
CA GLU A 254 25.16 2.95 -11.30
C GLU A 254 25.81 4.21 -10.77
N GLN A 255 27.14 4.17 -10.67
CA GLN A 255 27.90 5.35 -10.31
C GLN A 255 27.63 6.45 -11.36
N PRO A 256 27.11 7.62 -10.96
CA PRO A 256 26.85 8.67 -11.92
C PRO A 256 28.15 9.10 -12.57
N ALA A 257 28.11 9.35 -13.87
CA ALA A 257 29.24 9.97 -14.55
C ALA A 257 29.53 11.34 -13.92
N LEU A 258 30.79 11.61 -13.59
CA LEU A 258 31.20 12.91 -13.06
C LEU A 258 31.06 13.96 -14.17
N GLN A 259 30.13 14.90 -13.99
CA GLN A 259 29.90 16.00 -14.92
C GLN A 259 30.02 17.34 -14.19
N SER A 260 30.69 18.32 -14.81
CA SER A 260 30.76 19.68 -14.28
C SER A 260 29.48 20.45 -14.60
N THR A 261 28.86 21.08 -13.61
CA THR A 261 27.78 22.04 -13.82
C THR A 261 28.37 23.44 -13.94
N THR A 262 28.10 24.12 -15.07
CA THR A 262 28.35 25.56 -15.22
C THR A 262 27.06 26.34 -14.98
N VAL A 263 27.16 27.43 -14.25
CA VAL A 263 26.08 28.40 -14.05
C VAL A 263 26.49 29.69 -14.74
N ALA A 264 25.70 30.14 -15.70
CA ALA A 264 25.84 31.44 -16.35
C ALA A 264 24.57 32.25 -16.14
N ILE A 265 24.73 33.52 -15.78
CA ILE A 265 23.63 34.49 -15.81
C ILE A 265 23.33 34.74 -17.28
N ALA A 266 22.06 34.58 -17.68
CA ALA A 266 21.64 34.95 -19.02
C ALA A 266 21.61 36.48 -19.09
N ASP A 267 22.71 37.09 -19.53
CA ASP A 267 22.72 38.51 -19.86
C ASP A 267 21.81 38.71 -21.07
N ARG A 268 20.60 39.20 -20.79
CA ARG A 268 19.63 39.59 -21.82
C ARG A 268 20.10 40.88 -22.47
N THR A 269 21.13 40.81 -23.31
CA THR A 269 21.44 41.75 -24.40
C THR A 269 22.67 41.29 -25.17
N VAL A 270 22.52 40.84 -26.41
CA VAL A 270 23.18 41.43 -27.59
C VAL A 270 22.35 41.09 -28.83
N THR A 271 21.67 42.09 -29.37
CA THR A 271 21.29 42.15 -30.78
C THR A 271 22.48 42.72 -31.57
N SER A 272 23.14 41.90 -32.40
CA SER A 272 23.80 42.29 -33.66
C SER A 272 24.42 41.03 -34.30
N ILE A 273 23.87 40.53 -35.40
CA ILE A 273 24.32 40.78 -36.79
C ILE A 273 25.83 40.52 -36.98
N VAL A 274 26.18 39.26 -37.25
CA VAL A 274 27.20 38.77 -38.21
C VAL A 274 26.77 37.32 -38.48
N GLY A 275 26.49 36.80 -39.66
CA GLY A 275 26.77 37.16 -41.04
C GLY A 275 26.79 35.81 -41.78
N ASP A 276 26.08 35.70 -42.89
CA ASP A 276 25.97 34.50 -43.71
C ASP A 276 27.34 33.84 -44.01
N ASN A 277 27.30 32.51 -44.12
CA ASN A 277 28.31 31.64 -44.75
C ASN A 277 29.69 31.48 -44.08
N ALA A 278 29.89 30.38 -43.35
CA ALA A 278 31.09 29.53 -43.54
C ALA A 278 30.85 28.10 -43.03
N PRO A 279 31.43 27.08 -43.70
CA PRO A 279 30.93 25.71 -43.70
C PRO A 279 31.56 24.82 -42.63
N PHE A 280 30.84 23.74 -42.31
CA PHE A 280 31.40 22.53 -41.73
C PHE A 280 32.67 22.10 -42.49
N SER A 281 33.80 22.04 -41.78
CA SER A 281 34.90 21.17 -42.19
C SER A 281 35.48 20.43 -41.00
N THR A 282 35.73 19.17 -41.29
CA THR A 282 36.22 18.08 -40.47
C THR A 282 37.69 18.23 -40.08
N ASN A 283 38.01 17.55 -38.97
CA ASN A 283 39.30 16.94 -38.63
C ASN A 283 40.43 17.80 -38.05
N THR A 284 40.74 17.43 -36.79
CA THR A 284 42.06 17.21 -36.21
C THR A 284 43.12 18.31 -36.40
N ALA A 285 43.57 18.88 -35.28
CA ALA A 285 44.94 18.68 -34.82
C ALA A 285 45.23 19.42 -33.50
N LEU A 286 46.14 18.82 -32.72
CA LEU A 286 47.04 19.45 -31.73
C LEU A 286 46.36 19.85 -30.42
N LEU A 287 46.41 19.00 -29.40
CA LEU A 287 47.56 18.90 -28.48
C LEU A 287 48.26 20.24 -28.21
N ASN A 288 48.20 20.59 -26.93
CA ASN A 288 49.26 21.20 -26.15
C ASN A 288 49.29 22.73 -26.08
N LYS A 289 48.90 23.23 -24.89
CA LYS A 289 49.50 24.32 -24.08
C LYS A 289 48.40 24.78 -23.12
N GLY A 290 48.44 24.44 -21.84
CA GLY A 290 49.53 24.77 -20.94
C GLY A 290 49.46 26.27 -20.65
N GLY A 291 48.71 26.66 -19.62
CA GLY A 291 48.57 28.06 -19.23
C GLY A 291 47.38 28.33 -18.31
N LEU A 292 47.42 27.79 -17.10
CA LEU A 292 46.67 28.38 -15.99
C LEU A 292 47.42 29.65 -15.53
N PRO A 293 46.79 30.83 -15.48
CA PRO A 293 47.17 31.84 -14.51
C PRO A 293 46.33 31.62 -13.26
N ALA A 294 46.98 31.10 -12.22
CA ALA A 294 46.51 31.25 -10.86
C ALA A 294 46.49 32.74 -10.51
N LYS A 295 45.35 33.27 -10.06
CA LYS A 295 45.32 34.49 -9.25
C LYS A 295 44.11 34.54 -8.32
N ALA A 296 44.45 34.45 -7.04
CA ALA A 296 43.89 35.15 -5.89
C ALA A 296 42.39 35.00 -5.61
N ALA A 297 42.07 34.01 -4.77
CA ALA A 297 40.91 34.07 -3.90
C ALA A 297 41.08 35.23 -2.91
N LYS A 298 40.18 36.20 -2.96
CA LYS A 298 39.88 37.08 -1.84
C LYS A 298 38.59 36.60 -1.20
N THR A 299 38.70 36.26 0.07
CA THR A 299 37.64 36.05 1.04
C THR A 299 36.68 37.24 1.09
N GLY A 300 35.38 36.94 0.99
CA GLY A 300 34.28 37.84 1.26
C GLY A 300 33.13 37.03 1.86
N THR A 301 32.79 37.38 3.09
CA THR A 301 31.84 36.74 4.02
C THR A 301 30.37 37.05 3.71
N ASN A 302 29.50 36.19 4.27
CA ASN A 302 28.05 36.35 4.54
C ASN A 302 27.11 36.17 3.32
N ASP A 303 25.93 35.55 3.39
CA ASP A 303 25.08 35.21 4.54
C ASP A 303 24.10 34.07 4.16
N LYS A 304 23.63 33.40 5.22
CA LYS A 304 22.48 32.50 5.35
C LYS A 304 21.51 32.37 4.16
N ALA A 305 21.34 31.13 3.72
CA ALA A 305 20.01 30.53 3.58
C ALA A 305 20.17 29.02 3.82
N ALA A 306 19.88 28.59 5.05
CA ALA A 306 19.53 27.20 5.31
C ALA A 306 18.20 26.95 4.61
N THR A 307 18.24 26.61 3.33
CA THR A 307 17.22 25.75 2.76
C THR A 307 17.48 24.40 3.38
N ASP A 308 16.64 24.04 4.34
CA ASP A 308 16.43 22.66 4.75
C ASP A 308 16.12 21.86 3.49
N ASP A 309 17.18 21.34 2.87
CA ASP A 309 17.06 20.20 1.99
C ASP A 309 16.67 19.08 2.93
N VAL A 310 15.36 18.91 3.12
CA VAL A 310 14.78 17.74 3.75
C VAL A 310 15.08 16.61 2.79
N SER A 311 16.32 16.12 2.85
CA SER A 311 16.63 14.76 2.46
C SER A 311 15.77 13.92 3.41
N ILE A 312 14.62 13.49 2.92
CA ILE A 312 13.95 12.31 3.44
C ILE A 312 14.95 11.20 3.15
N SER A 313 15.92 11.05 4.06
CA SER A 313 16.79 9.90 4.11
C SER A 313 15.82 8.72 4.12
N GLY A 314 15.84 7.92 3.05
CA GLY A 314 15.04 6.73 2.93
C GLY A 314 15.21 5.96 4.24
N VAL A 315 14.13 5.88 5.01
CA VAL A 315 14.17 5.22 6.31
C VAL A 315 14.47 3.75 6.00
N ASP A 316 15.68 3.30 6.31
CA ASP A 316 16.07 1.89 6.31
C ASP A 316 15.23 1.17 7.37
N PHE A 317 13.96 0.92 7.07
CA PHE A 317 13.12 0.10 7.92
C PHE A 317 13.57 -1.34 7.73
N ALA A 318 14.26 -1.87 8.73
CA ALA A 318 14.61 -3.28 8.79
C ALA A 318 14.23 -3.81 10.17
N VAL A 319 13.09 -4.49 10.26
CA VAL A 319 12.60 -5.07 11.52
C VAL A 319 12.69 -6.58 11.45
N LYS A 320 13.46 -7.18 12.35
CA LYS A 320 13.44 -8.64 12.56
C LYS A 320 12.25 -8.99 13.43
N ILE A 321 11.41 -9.91 12.96
CA ILE A 321 10.31 -10.45 13.78
C ILE A 321 10.91 -11.43 14.79
N PRO A 322 10.69 -11.23 16.10
CA PRO A 322 11.22 -12.14 17.12
C PRO A 322 10.71 -13.57 16.92
N GLY A 323 11.57 -14.55 17.21
CA GLY A 323 11.24 -15.98 17.13
C GLY A 323 11.35 -16.56 15.72
N LYS A 324 11.04 -17.85 15.62
CA LYS A 324 11.02 -18.61 14.38
C LYS A 324 9.58 -18.82 13.94
N HIS A 325 9.33 -18.72 12.63
CA HIS A 325 7.98 -18.69 12.07
C HIS A 325 7.82 -19.77 11.02
N SER A 326 6.61 -20.34 10.95
CA SER A 326 6.22 -21.30 9.93
C SER A 326 5.01 -20.78 9.17
N LEU A 327 5.20 -20.48 7.88
CA LEU A 327 4.17 -19.94 6.99
C LEU A 327 4.05 -20.86 5.78
N ALA A 328 2.88 -21.45 5.59
CA ALA A 328 2.59 -22.29 4.43
C ALA A 328 2.24 -21.44 3.20
N SER A 329 2.68 -21.89 2.03
CA SER A 329 2.38 -21.27 0.74
C SER A 329 0.90 -21.42 0.39
N SER A 330 0.16 -20.34 0.60
CA SER A 330 -1.31 -20.37 0.60
C SER A 330 -1.92 -19.00 0.30
N ARG A 331 -3.24 -18.98 0.12
CA ARG A 331 -4.01 -17.72 0.04
C ARG A 331 -4.31 -17.12 1.42
N ASP A 332 -3.84 -17.75 2.48
CA ASP A 332 -4.03 -17.29 3.84
C ASP A 332 -3.21 -16.02 4.07
N ARG A 333 -3.77 -15.10 4.85
CA ARG A 333 -3.08 -13.87 5.26
C ARG A 333 -2.58 -14.09 6.68
N TYR A 334 -1.27 -14.08 6.86
CA TYR A 334 -0.65 -14.14 8.17
C TYR A 334 -0.55 -12.72 8.73
N GLN A 335 -0.77 -12.56 10.04
CA GLN A 335 -0.61 -11.27 10.71
C GLN A 335 0.49 -11.41 11.78
N LEU A 336 1.64 -10.83 11.51
CA LEU A 336 2.80 -10.89 12.40
C LEU A 336 2.94 -9.55 13.15
N THR A 337 2.93 -9.59 14.48
CA THR A 337 3.17 -8.38 15.28
C THR A 337 4.66 -8.06 15.24
N TYR A 338 5.01 -6.87 14.76
CA TYR A 338 6.41 -6.43 14.71
C TYR A 338 6.72 -5.35 15.75
N TRP A 339 5.69 -4.67 16.26
CA TRP A 339 5.83 -3.68 17.32
C TRP A 339 4.54 -3.59 18.13
N GLN A 340 4.69 -3.35 19.43
CA GLN A 340 3.59 -3.08 20.33
C GLN A 340 4.05 -2.12 21.42
N ASN A 341 3.13 -1.28 21.88
CA ASN A 341 3.42 -0.33 22.94
C ASN A 341 2.16 0.01 23.72
N ARG A 342 2.33 0.41 24.98
CA ARG A 342 1.29 0.97 25.82
C ARG A 342 1.71 2.38 26.22
N SER A 343 0.90 3.36 25.82
CA SER A 343 1.13 4.78 26.12
C SER A 343 0.08 5.33 27.06
N HIS A 344 0.47 6.27 27.90
CA HIS A 344 -0.48 7.15 28.58
C HIS A 344 -0.86 8.31 27.67
N THR A 345 -2.11 8.74 27.76
CA THR A 345 -2.67 9.79 26.90
C THR A 345 -3.17 10.98 27.72
N LYS A 346 -3.05 12.18 27.16
CA LYS A 346 -3.84 13.34 27.57
C LYS A 346 -5.14 13.33 26.75
N LEU A 347 -6.26 13.07 27.43
CA LEU A 347 -7.59 13.08 26.81
C LEU A 347 -8.25 14.45 26.89
N TYR A 348 -8.93 14.83 25.81
CA TYR A 348 -9.80 16.00 25.76
C TYR A 348 -10.87 15.84 24.68
N SER A 349 -11.98 16.56 24.84
CA SER A 349 -13.05 16.59 23.83
C SER A 349 -12.87 17.82 22.94
N ALA A 350 -12.80 17.64 21.63
CA ALA A 350 -12.51 18.71 20.68
C ALA A 350 -13.68 18.99 19.74
N ALA A 351 -14.03 20.26 19.56
CA ALA A 351 -14.96 20.72 18.53
C ALA A 351 -14.24 21.61 17.51
N TYR A 352 -14.66 21.52 16.25
CA TYR A 352 -14.07 22.27 15.13
C TYR A 352 -15.14 23.14 14.48
N ALA A 353 -15.02 24.46 14.64
CA ALA A 353 -16.08 25.41 14.28
C ALA A 353 -16.43 25.40 12.78
N TRP A 354 -15.45 25.12 11.91
CA TRP A 354 -15.61 25.17 10.45
C TRP A 354 -16.28 23.94 9.83
N VAL A 355 -16.51 22.87 10.58
CA VAL A 355 -17.23 21.66 10.10
C VAL A 355 -18.52 21.39 10.87
N THR A 356 -18.92 22.29 11.77
CA THR A 356 -20.12 22.16 12.63
C THR A 356 -20.32 20.73 13.15
N SER A 357 -19.23 20.15 13.66
CA SER A 357 -19.18 18.74 14.08
C SER A 357 -19.53 18.59 15.56
N LYS A 358 -20.01 17.41 15.95
CA LYS A 358 -20.05 17.03 17.37
C LYS A 358 -18.64 16.99 17.95
N ALA A 359 -18.54 17.04 19.29
CA ALA A 359 -17.26 16.91 19.96
C ALA A 359 -16.65 15.53 19.69
N LEU A 360 -15.36 15.50 19.35
CA LEU A 360 -14.57 14.29 19.19
C LEU A 360 -13.76 14.03 20.45
N LEU A 361 -13.70 12.80 20.93
CA LEU A 361 -12.74 12.41 21.96
C LEU A 361 -11.36 12.30 21.32
N VAL A 362 -10.42 13.13 21.73
CA VAL A 362 -9.06 13.16 21.19
C VAL A 362 -8.07 12.68 22.24
N ALA A 363 -7.16 11.82 21.81
CA ALA A 363 -6.03 11.39 22.62
C ALA A 363 -4.74 11.98 22.07
N GLU A 364 -4.02 12.65 22.95
CA GLU A 364 -2.68 13.16 22.71
C GLU A 364 -1.67 12.28 23.47
N TRP A 365 -0.62 11.85 22.80
CA TRP A 365 0.38 10.96 23.39
C TRP A 365 1.75 11.14 22.74
N GLN A 366 2.77 10.56 23.36
CA GLN A 366 4.17 10.68 22.95
C GLN A 366 4.61 9.38 22.26
N GLN A 367 5.03 9.48 20.99
CA GLN A 367 5.63 8.33 20.29
C GLN A 367 6.96 7.99 20.99
N PRO A 368 7.16 6.74 21.44
CA PRO A 368 8.41 6.34 22.09
C PRO A 368 9.58 6.37 21.10
N ASP A 369 10.80 6.37 21.66
CA ASP A 369 12.02 6.28 20.89
C ASP A 369 12.23 4.86 20.30
N GLY A 370 13.12 4.74 19.31
CA GLY A 370 13.64 3.45 18.82
C GLY A 370 12.73 2.70 17.84
N HIS A 371 11.50 3.17 17.58
CA HIS A 371 10.59 2.52 16.65
C HIS A 371 9.82 3.54 15.79
N GLY A 372 10.18 3.61 14.50
CA GLY A 372 9.41 4.33 13.50
C GLY A 372 8.10 3.58 13.21
N PHE A 373 6.97 4.20 13.53
CA PHE A 373 5.67 3.72 13.06
C PHE A 373 5.51 4.10 11.60
N TYR A 374 5.13 3.13 10.75
CA TYR A 374 5.03 3.37 9.32
C TYR A 374 3.59 3.60 8.85
N PRO A 375 3.39 4.47 7.82
CA PRO A 375 2.12 4.64 7.13
C PRO A 375 1.47 3.32 6.73
N GLY A 376 0.16 3.22 6.89
CA GLY A 376 -0.59 2.00 6.61
C GLY A 376 -2.04 2.12 7.02
N ASN A 377 -2.79 1.04 6.82
CA ASN A 377 -4.16 0.99 7.30
C ASN A 377 -4.18 0.85 8.83
N ALA A 378 -5.06 1.59 9.48
CA ALA A 378 -5.23 1.59 10.92
C ALA A 378 -6.70 1.32 11.28
N SER A 379 -6.91 0.51 12.32
CA SER A 379 -8.21 0.41 12.99
C SER A 379 -8.13 1.08 14.37
N PHE A 380 -9.21 1.76 14.72
CA PHE A 380 -9.35 2.45 15.99
C PHE A 380 -10.41 1.75 16.83
N PHE A 381 -10.07 1.51 18.08
CA PHE A 381 -10.93 0.92 19.09
C PHE A 381 -11.02 1.84 20.30
N ARG A 382 -12.20 1.88 20.91
CA ARG A 382 -12.46 2.56 22.16
C ARG A 382 -13.28 1.65 23.06
N ASP A 383 -12.78 1.39 24.26
CA ASP A 383 -13.46 0.60 25.29
C ASP A 383 -13.91 -0.78 24.78
N GLY A 384 -13.03 -1.43 24.00
CA GLY A 384 -13.27 -2.74 23.38
C GLY A 384 -14.08 -2.73 22.07
N ASN A 385 -14.67 -1.59 21.68
CA ASN A 385 -15.48 -1.48 20.48
C ASN A 385 -14.69 -0.84 19.32
N ARG A 386 -14.86 -1.37 18.11
CA ARG A 386 -14.26 -0.76 16.91
C ARG A 386 -15.06 0.48 16.52
N ILE A 387 -14.38 1.63 16.45
CA ILE A 387 -15.01 2.93 16.18
C ILE A 387 -14.71 3.47 14.79
N GLY A 388 -13.68 2.94 14.11
CA GLY A 388 -13.37 3.37 12.75
C GLY A 388 -12.10 2.76 12.17
N ASN A 389 -11.82 3.14 10.93
CA ASN A 389 -10.57 2.88 10.23
C ASN A 389 -10.11 4.12 9.47
N GLN A 390 -8.81 4.22 9.30
CA GLN A 390 -8.19 5.28 8.52
C GLN A 390 -6.90 4.75 7.90
N ARG A 391 -6.52 5.28 6.74
CA ARG A 391 -5.16 5.15 6.24
C ARG A 391 -4.31 6.27 6.84
N LEU A 392 -3.24 5.91 7.53
CA LEU A 392 -2.23 6.83 8.03
C LEU A 392 -1.21 7.03 6.92
N ASP A 393 -1.11 8.24 6.37
CA ASP A 393 -0.24 8.53 5.23
C ASP A 393 1.13 9.13 5.63
N ARG A 394 1.34 9.39 6.92
CA ARG A 394 2.58 9.98 7.45
C ARG A 394 3.22 9.07 8.50
N PRO A 395 4.56 8.95 8.51
CA PRO A 395 5.26 8.23 9.55
C PRO A 395 5.11 8.95 10.90
N MET A 396 5.14 8.20 11.99
CA MET A 396 5.28 8.79 13.33
C MET A 396 6.74 8.71 13.72
N ASN A 397 7.38 9.88 13.76
CA ASN A 397 8.79 9.99 14.10
C ASN A 397 9.01 9.63 15.58
N ALA A 398 10.16 9.06 15.90
CA ALA A 398 10.58 8.84 17.28
C ALA A 398 10.50 10.15 18.09
N ASN A 399 10.04 10.06 19.34
CA ASN A 399 9.92 11.20 20.24
C ASN A 399 9.03 12.34 19.70
N SER A 400 8.11 12.07 18.77
CA SER A 400 7.12 13.07 18.32
C SER A 400 5.78 12.97 19.04
N ARG A 401 5.15 14.13 19.26
CA ARG A 401 3.77 14.26 19.78
C ARG A 401 2.79 13.77 18.73
N GLN A 402 1.89 12.88 19.13
CA GLN A 402 0.85 12.30 18.29
C GLN A 402 -0.53 12.70 18.82
N ILE A 403 -1.45 13.04 17.90
CA ILE A 403 -2.82 13.47 18.22
C ILE A 403 -3.78 12.70 17.32
N MET A 404 -4.72 11.97 17.92
CA MET A 404 -5.69 11.16 17.17
C MET A 404 -7.08 11.25 17.78
N SER A 405 -8.09 11.20 16.91
CA SER A 405 -9.50 11.10 17.32
C SER A 405 -9.90 9.64 17.55
N PHE A 406 -10.65 9.42 18.63
CA PHE A 406 -11.30 8.16 18.99
C PHE A 406 -12.84 8.30 18.92
N GLY A 407 -13.32 9.00 17.89
CA GLY A 407 -14.74 9.13 17.56
C GLY A 407 -15.47 10.19 18.39
N GLU A 408 -16.78 10.29 18.21
CA GLU A 408 -17.62 11.26 18.95
C GLU A 408 -17.53 11.01 20.46
N ASP A 409 -17.39 12.08 21.25
CA ASP A 409 -17.55 12.05 22.69
C ASP A 409 -19.03 12.30 23.04
N PRO A 410 -19.78 11.28 23.49
CA PRO A 410 -21.21 11.43 23.77
C PRO A 410 -21.49 12.30 25.01
N HIS A 411 -20.47 12.68 25.79
CA HIS A 411 -20.63 13.45 27.01
C HIS A 411 -20.58 14.96 26.80
N ILE A 412 -20.09 15.43 25.64
CA ILE A 412 -19.99 16.84 25.32
C ILE A 412 -20.98 17.17 24.19
N ASP A 413 -22.00 17.95 24.52
CA ASP A 413 -22.90 18.51 23.53
C ASP A 413 -22.28 19.78 22.91
N VAL A 414 -22.50 19.99 21.62
CA VAL A 414 -21.99 21.15 20.88
C VAL A 414 -23.14 21.82 20.15
N ALA A 415 -23.50 23.02 20.60
CA ALA A 415 -24.54 23.83 19.99
C ALA A 415 -23.93 24.97 19.17
N TYR A 416 -24.41 25.13 17.94
CA TYR A 416 -24.02 26.19 17.02
C TYR A 416 -25.20 27.14 16.76
N SER A 417 -25.00 28.45 16.89
CA SER A 417 -26.03 29.45 16.58
C SER A 417 -25.44 30.65 15.83
N VAL A 418 -26.23 31.28 14.97
CA VAL A 418 -25.86 32.49 14.23
C VAL A 418 -26.72 33.65 14.73
N PRO A 419 -26.20 34.88 14.91
CA PRO A 419 -27.01 36.02 15.32
C PRO A 419 -28.11 36.36 14.29
N PRO A 420 -29.27 36.89 14.74
CA PRO A 420 -30.30 37.42 13.84
C PRO A 420 -29.73 38.43 12.84
N GLY A 421 -30.18 38.38 11.59
CA GLY A 421 -29.66 39.21 10.49
C GLY A 421 -28.49 38.59 9.70
N HIS A 422 -27.96 37.46 10.14
CA HIS A 422 -27.02 36.64 9.38
C HIS A 422 -27.75 35.38 8.88
N VAL A 423 -27.61 35.02 7.60
CA VAL A 423 -28.24 33.82 7.03
C VAL A 423 -27.15 32.90 6.48
N GLY A 424 -27.13 31.66 6.96
CA GLY A 424 -26.10 30.69 6.61
C GLY A 424 -24.71 31.19 7.00
N ASN A 425 -23.89 31.45 6.00
CA ASN A 425 -22.48 31.76 6.08
C ASN A 425 -22.21 33.29 6.18
N GLY A 426 -22.99 34.04 6.97
CA GLY A 426 -22.70 35.46 7.28
C GLY A 426 -23.50 36.52 6.51
N LEU A 427 -23.04 37.78 6.56
CA LEU A 427 -23.64 38.96 5.91
C LEU A 427 -22.66 39.55 4.88
N ILE A 428 -23.07 39.61 3.61
CA ILE A 428 -22.26 40.16 2.51
C ILE A 428 -22.73 41.59 2.21
N LEU A 429 -21.79 42.54 2.28
CA LEU A 429 -21.96 43.95 1.90
C LEU A 429 -21.09 44.23 0.66
N ARG A 430 -21.10 45.47 0.17
CA ARG A 430 -20.39 45.85 -1.07
C ARG A 430 -18.86 45.77 -0.96
N ASP A 431 -18.36 46.07 0.22
CA ASP A 431 -16.94 46.25 0.57
C ASP A 431 -16.53 45.41 1.80
N ARG A 432 -17.47 44.63 2.36
CA ARG A 432 -17.27 43.92 3.62
C ARG A 432 -18.05 42.61 3.68
N LEU A 433 -17.43 41.58 4.25
CA LEU A 433 -18.07 40.32 4.61
C LEU A 433 -17.98 40.15 6.13
N GLU A 434 -19.13 39.98 6.79
CA GLU A 434 -19.20 39.68 8.21
C GLU A 434 -19.54 38.21 8.44
N ARG A 435 -18.77 37.56 9.32
CA ARG A 435 -19.00 36.18 9.75
C ARG A 435 -19.13 36.16 11.27
N ARG A 436 -20.22 35.59 11.77
CA ARG A 436 -20.49 35.46 13.20
C ARG A 436 -21.07 34.08 13.46
N GLN A 437 -20.62 33.43 14.52
CA GLN A 437 -21.12 32.15 14.98
C GLN A 437 -20.88 32.09 16.49
N THR A 438 -21.85 31.62 17.25
CA THR A 438 -21.62 31.21 18.63
C THR A 438 -21.55 29.71 18.69
N VAL A 439 -20.52 29.20 19.36
CA VAL A 439 -20.37 27.78 19.68
C VAL A 439 -20.46 27.61 21.19
N THR A 440 -21.31 26.71 21.66
CA THR A 440 -21.43 26.37 23.08
C THR A 440 -21.12 24.89 23.27
N LEU A 441 -20.11 24.57 24.06
CA LEU A 441 -19.78 23.20 24.47
C LEU A 441 -20.29 23.01 25.90
N THR A 442 -21.06 21.94 26.14
CA THR A 442 -21.64 21.65 27.47
C THR A 442 -21.30 20.24 27.90
N ASN A 443 -20.82 20.09 29.14
CA ASN A 443 -20.50 18.77 29.70
C ASN A 443 -21.72 18.14 30.38
N HIS A 444 -22.28 17.10 29.76
CA HIS A 444 -23.35 16.27 30.33
C HIS A 444 -22.82 14.98 31.00
N GLY A 445 -21.51 14.77 31.01
CA GLY A 445 -20.88 13.65 31.69
C GLY A 445 -20.77 13.85 33.20
N LYS A 446 -20.68 12.74 33.94
CA LYS A 446 -20.63 12.76 35.42
C LYS A 446 -19.31 13.29 36.01
N THR A 447 -18.28 13.43 35.19
CA THR A 447 -16.93 13.85 35.60
C THR A 447 -16.51 15.11 34.86
N ALA A 448 -15.56 15.85 35.44
CA ALA A 448 -14.95 16.99 34.76
C ALA A 448 -14.20 16.54 33.49
N ARG A 449 -14.27 17.36 32.42
CA ARG A 449 -13.66 17.06 31.11
C ARG A 449 -12.95 18.28 30.56
N ASN A 450 -11.74 18.07 30.07
CA ASN A 450 -11.03 19.08 29.28
C ASN A 450 -11.67 19.16 27.90
N VAL A 451 -12.08 20.36 27.50
CA VAL A 451 -12.65 20.64 26.18
C VAL A 451 -11.79 21.63 25.41
N ARG A 452 -11.76 21.48 24.09
CA ARG A 452 -11.06 22.37 23.16
C ARG A 452 -12.00 22.79 22.03
N LEU A 453 -12.07 24.09 21.75
CA LEU A 453 -12.73 24.61 20.56
C LEU A 453 -11.67 25.18 19.62
N TYR A 454 -11.62 24.65 18.40
CA TYR A 454 -10.77 25.17 17.33
C TYR A 454 -11.60 25.99 16.35
N ALA A 455 -11.08 27.16 15.97
CA ALA A 455 -11.64 27.98 14.89
C ALA A 455 -10.55 28.44 13.91
N ARG A 456 -11.00 28.87 12.72
CA ARG A 456 -10.16 29.44 11.66
C ARG A 456 -10.40 30.95 11.58
N LEU A 457 -9.31 31.71 11.62
CA LEU A 457 -9.26 33.11 11.22
C LEU A 457 -8.62 33.17 9.83
N PRO A 458 -9.36 33.60 8.79
CA PRO A 458 -8.77 33.78 7.46
C PRO A 458 -7.60 34.76 7.49
N LEU A 459 -6.62 34.51 6.64
CA LEU A 459 -5.45 35.38 6.50
C LEU A 459 -5.47 36.02 5.12
N SER A 460 -5.23 37.33 5.08
CA SER A 460 -5.07 38.03 3.82
C SER A 460 -3.69 37.76 3.21
N THR A 461 -3.65 37.51 1.91
CA THR A 461 -2.43 37.45 1.09
C THR A 461 -2.26 38.69 0.22
N GLN A 462 -3.25 39.61 0.22
CA GLN A 462 -3.27 40.81 -0.60
C GLN A 462 -3.27 42.07 0.26
N PRO A 463 -2.54 43.13 -0.13
CA PRO A 463 -2.42 44.34 0.68
C PRO A 463 -3.72 45.15 0.79
N ASP A 464 -4.65 44.99 -0.16
CA ASP A 464 -5.95 45.68 -0.23
C ASP A 464 -7.10 44.91 0.44
N VAL A 465 -6.81 43.75 1.05
CA VAL A 465 -7.77 42.96 1.82
C VAL A 465 -7.32 42.92 3.28
N SER A 466 -8.21 43.30 4.19
CA SER A 466 -7.95 43.24 5.64
C SER A 466 -8.93 42.32 6.35
N VAL A 467 -8.44 41.59 7.36
CA VAL A 467 -9.24 40.69 8.18
C VAL A 467 -9.20 41.16 9.63
N GLU A 468 -10.37 41.39 10.22
CA GLU A 468 -10.53 41.79 11.61
C GLU A 468 -11.20 40.66 12.41
N ALA A 469 -10.52 40.16 13.45
CA ALA A 469 -11.06 39.11 14.31
C ALA A 469 -12.13 39.65 15.27
N LYS A 470 -13.22 38.91 15.45
CA LYS A 470 -14.33 39.23 16.36
C LYS A 470 -14.59 38.03 17.28
N PHE A 471 -13.76 37.91 18.32
CA PHE A 471 -13.78 36.82 19.28
C PHE A 471 -14.20 37.27 20.66
N ALA A 472 -15.12 36.55 21.30
CA ALA A 472 -15.46 36.72 22.71
C ALA A 472 -15.77 35.36 23.38
N PRO A 473 -14.99 34.94 24.40
CA PRO A 473 -13.77 35.56 24.92
C PRO A 473 -12.61 35.52 23.90
N LYS A 474 -11.51 36.21 24.20
CA LYS A 474 -10.26 36.10 23.42
C LYS A 474 -9.75 34.64 23.44
N PRO A 475 -9.11 34.15 22.36
CA PRO A 475 -8.56 32.81 22.33
C PRO A 475 -7.42 32.64 23.34
N ASP A 476 -7.26 31.43 23.86
CA ASP A 476 -6.19 31.05 24.77
C ASP A 476 -4.87 30.81 24.02
N ALA A 477 -4.95 30.44 22.73
CA ALA A 477 -3.79 30.30 21.85
C ALA A 477 -4.13 30.63 20.39
N GLU A 478 -3.13 31.11 19.66
CA GLU A 478 -3.19 31.42 18.23
C GLU A 478 -2.05 30.71 17.48
N ASN A 479 -2.24 30.48 16.18
CA ASN A 479 -1.32 29.75 15.29
C ASN A 479 -0.97 28.34 15.81
N VAL A 480 -2.01 27.64 16.30
CA VAL A 480 -1.89 26.34 16.97
C VAL A 480 -1.23 25.29 16.06
N ASP A 481 -0.34 24.48 16.65
CA ASP A 481 0.45 23.46 15.96
C ASP A 481 1.21 24.00 14.72
N ASN A 482 1.70 25.24 14.83
CA ASN A 482 2.40 25.99 13.77
C ASN A 482 1.55 26.24 12.50
N VAL A 483 0.22 26.13 12.60
CA VAL A 483 -0.71 26.43 11.50
C VAL A 483 -1.23 27.86 11.68
N LYS A 484 -0.78 28.77 10.82
CA LYS A 484 -1.21 30.18 10.88
C LYS A 484 -2.73 30.32 10.74
N GLY A 485 -3.33 31.17 11.56
CA GLY A 485 -4.77 31.45 11.52
C GLY A 485 -5.66 30.42 12.25
N ILE A 486 -5.09 29.38 12.88
CA ILE A 486 -5.85 28.50 13.79
C ILE A 486 -5.81 29.08 15.20
N VAL A 487 -6.99 29.24 15.81
CA VAL A 487 -7.14 29.73 17.19
C VAL A 487 -7.81 28.66 18.07
N LEU A 488 -7.52 28.68 19.37
CA LEU A 488 -7.96 27.68 20.34
C LEU A 488 -8.51 28.34 21.62
N TRP A 489 -9.61 27.78 22.11
CA TRP A 489 -10.07 27.93 23.49
C TRP A 489 -9.99 26.58 24.20
N GLU A 490 -9.38 26.51 25.39
CA GLU A 490 -9.26 25.30 26.22
C GLU A 490 -9.85 25.55 27.61
N LYS A 491 -10.74 24.67 28.06
CA LYS A 491 -11.34 24.77 29.40
C LYS A 491 -11.58 23.41 30.01
N ASN A 492 -11.41 23.29 31.32
CA ASN A 492 -11.89 22.13 32.07
C ASN A 492 -13.32 22.42 32.55
N LEU A 493 -14.30 21.66 32.07
CA LEU A 493 -15.71 21.81 32.40
C LEU A 493 -16.13 20.77 33.43
N ALA A 494 -16.64 21.19 34.58
CA ALA A 494 -17.31 20.29 35.51
C ALA A 494 -18.63 19.78 34.92
N HIS A 495 -19.28 18.81 35.57
CA HIS A 495 -20.60 18.35 35.16
C HIS A 495 -21.61 19.51 35.17
N GLY A 496 -22.29 19.72 34.03
CA GLY A 496 -23.26 20.80 33.83
C GLY A 496 -22.65 22.14 33.40
N ASP A 497 -21.33 22.30 33.41
CA ASP A 497 -20.68 23.53 32.97
C ASP A 497 -20.65 23.64 31.44
N SER A 498 -20.62 24.89 30.96
CA SER A 498 -20.50 25.21 29.55
C SER A 498 -19.34 26.19 29.24
N LEU A 499 -18.80 26.05 28.03
CA LEU A 499 -17.95 27.03 27.37
C LEU A 499 -18.72 27.63 26.20
N ARG A 500 -19.07 28.91 26.29
CA ARG A 500 -19.70 29.68 25.21
C ARG A 500 -18.67 30.60 24.57
N VAL A 501 -18.49 30.48 23.25
CA VAL A 501 -17.55 31.29 22.46
C VAL A 501 -18.29 31.91 21.29
N GLU A 502 -18.20 33.23 21.18
CA GLU A 502 -18.54 33.99 19.99
C GLU A 502 -17.30 34.02 19.10
N ASN A 503 -17.41 33.34 17.95
CA ASN A 503 -16.39 33.19 16.93
C ASN A 503 -16.82 33.94 15.67
N GLY A 504 -15.98 34.86 15.18
CA GLY A 504 -16.32 35.64 14.01
C GLY A 504 -15.16 36.47 13.49
N TYR A 505 -15.36 37.05 12.32
CA TYR A 505 -14.41 37.95 11.69
C TYR A 505 -15.10 38.83 10.64
N ASP A 506 -14.48 39.96 10.34
CA ASP A 506 -14.87 40.88 9.26
C ASP A 506 -13.76 40.93 8.22
N ILE A 507 -14.12 40.78 6.94
CA ILE A 507 -13.18 40.90 5.82
C ILE A 507 -13.57 42.14 5.05
N HIS A 508 -12.66 43.13 4.99
CA HIS A 508 -12.83 44.31 4.15
C HIS A 508 -12.07 44.11 2.84
N TYR A 509 -12.70 44.47 1.72
CA TYR A 509 -12.16 44.28 0.38
C TYR A 509 -12.66 45.36 -0.58
N PRO A 510 -11.97 45.62 -1.71
CA PRO A 510 -12.37 46.67 -2.64
C PRO A 510 -13.75 46.41 -3.26
N GLU A 511 -14.55 47.47 -3.40
CA GLU A 511 -15.88 47.39 -4.01
C GLU A 511 -15.82 46.77 -5.42
N GLY A 512 -16.79 45.89 -5.72
CA GLY A 512 -16.88 45.21 -7.01
C GLY A 512 -15.91 44.04 -7.21
N LYS A 513 -15.08 43.70 -6.20
CA LYS A 513 -14.26 42.48 -6.20
C LYS A 513 -15.02 41.29 -5.60
N LYS A 514 -14.69 40.09 -6.07
CA LYS A 514 -15.23 38.83 -5.54
C LYS A 514 -14.18 38.14 -4.69
N LEU A 515 -14.54 37.76 -3.47
CA LEU A 515 -13.70 36.95 -2.61
C LEU A 515 -13.70 35.47 -3.06
N ILE A 516 -12.54 34.82 -2.95
CA ILE A 516 -12.33 33.39 -3.29
C ILE A 516 -11.73 32.70 -2.06
N GLY A 517 -12.12 31.46 -1.78
CA GLY A 517 -11.53 30.64 -0.70
C GLY A 517 -12.10 30.89 0.71
N ILE A 518 -13.36 31.34 0.81
CA ILE A 518 -14.04 31.64 2.10
C ILE A 518 -15.21 30.68 2.34
N GLU A 519 -15.03 29.42 1.95
CA GLU A 519 -16.02 28.36 2.19
C GLU A 519 -15.92 27.79 3.61
#